data_AF-A0A7W1GLA4-F1
#
_entry.id   AF-A0A7W1GLA4-F1
#
_cell.length_a   1.000
_cell.length_b   1.000
_cell.length_c   1.000
_cell.angle_alpha   90.00
_cell.angle_beta   90.00
_cell.angle_gamma   90.00
#
_symmetry.space_group_name_H-M   'P 1'
#
loop_
_entity.id
_entity.type
_entity.pdbx_description
1 polymer ?
#
loop_
_entity_poly.entity_id
_entity_poly.type
_entity_poly.pdbx_seq_one_letter_code
_entity_poly.pdbx_strand_id
1 'polypeptide(L)'
;MRIRVGHLYPDYLNIYADRGNIAVLAQRAARRGYELDVTSIGVDDGVLPGEIDLYYVGGGQDREQALIAPDIAAKGSALAEAVAGGAALLAVCG
;
A
#
# COMPACT_ATOMS: atom_id res chain seq x y z
N MET A 1 -17.56 10.33 2.02
CA MET A 1 -16.48 9.82 2.92
C MET A 1 -15.37 9.27 2.04
N ARG A 2 -14.13 9.27 2.52
CA ARG A 2 -12.94 8.88 1.75
C ARG A 2 -12.23 7.72 2.45
N ILE A 3 -11.73 6.77 1.67
CA ILE A 3 -10.84 5.70 2.12
C ILE A 3 -9.42 6.08 1.67
N ARG A 4 -8.51 6.22 2.62
CA ARG A 4 -7.11 6.61 2.40
C ARG A 4 -6.28 5.35 2.21
N VAL A 5 -5.62 5.24 1.08
CA VAL A 5 -4.79 4.09 0.69
C VAL A 5 -3.33 4.51 0.62
N GLY A 6 -2.48 3.83 1.38
CA GLY A 6 -1.03 3.91 1.26
C GLY A 6 -0.55 2.84 0.27
N HIS A 7 -0.19 3.24 -0.94
CA HIS A 7 0.32 2.33 -1.96
C HIS A 7 1.84 2.22 -1.80
N LEU A 8 2.31 1.09 -1.28
CA LEU A 8 3.71 0.82 -0.98
C LEU A 8 4.47 0.45 -2.26
N TYR A 9 5.52 1.21 -2.57
CA TYR A 9 6.48 1.02 -3.66
C TYR A 9 5.88 0.85 -5.08
N PRO A 10 4.94 1.72 -5.51
CA PRO A 10 4.28 1.58 -6.82
C PRO A 10 5.24 1.73 -8.02
N ASP A 11 6.42 2.30 -7.83
CA ASP A 11 7.44 2.42 -8.87
C ASP A 11 8.28 1.14 -9.02
N TYR A 12 8.35 0.30 -7.98
CA TYR A 12 9.18 -0.91 -7.94
C TYR A 12 8.34 -2.20 -8.04
N LEU A 13 7.18 -2.25 -7.38
CA LEU A 13 6.38 -3.47 -7.21
C LEU A 13 5.15 -3.51 -8.14
N ASN A 14 5.32 -3.18 -9.42
CA ASN A 14 4.21 -2.83 -10.31
C ASN A 14 3.78 -3.89 -11.36
N ILE A 15 4.31 -5.12 -11.29
CA ILE A 15 4.10 -6.13 -12.34
C ILE A 15 2.95 -7.10 -12.05
N TYR A 16 2.57 -7.31 -10.79
CA TYR A 16 1.52 -8.26 -10.41
C TYR A 16 0.16 -7.59 -10.15
N ALA A 17 -0.35 -6.92 -11.18
CA ALA A 17 -1.70 -6.37 -11.24
C ALA A 17 -2.01 -5.22 -10.25
N ASP A 18 -1.01 -4.45 -9.83
CA ASP A 18 -1.17 -3.32 -8.89
C ASP A 18 -2.15 -2.26 -9.33
N ARG A 19 -2.02 -1.79 -10.57
CA ARG A 19 -2.98 -0.84 -11.14
C ARG A 19 -4.38 -1.44 -11.25
N GLY A 20 -4.48 -2.75 -11.47
CA GLY A 20 -5.74 -3.48 -11.54
C GLY A 20 -6.45 -3.53 -10.18
N ASN A 21 -5.72 -3.87 -9.11
CA ASN A 21 -6.28 -3.89 -7.75
C ASN A 21 -6.74 -2.50 -7.32
N ILE A 22 -5.94 -1.46 -7.55
CA ILE A 22 -6.35 -0.08 -7.25
C ILE A 22 -7.61 0.33 -8.02
N ALA A 23 -7.70 0.01 -9.31
CA ALA A 23 -8.89 0.31 -10.12
C ALA A 23 -10.14 -0.42 -9.60
N VAL A 24 -10.00 -1.68 -9.19
CA VAL A 24 -11.10 -2.46 -8.60
C VAL A 24 -11.52 -1.89 -7.25
N LEU A 25 -10.58 -1.52 -6.40
CA LEU A 25 -10.86 -0.89 -5.10
C LEU A 25 -11.59 0.44 -5.28
N ALA A 26 -11.14 1.28 -6.22
CA ALA A 26 -11.77 2.57 -6.51
C ALA A 26 -13.22 2.37 -6.99
N GLN A 27 -13.43 1.43 -7.91
CA GLN A 27 -14.77 1.11 -8.41
C GLN A 27 -15.69 0.54 -7.31
N ARG A 28 -15.16 -0.29 -6.40
CA ARG A 28 -15.94 -0.86 -5.30
C ARG A 28 -16.28 0.17 -4.22
N ALA A 29 -15.36 1.11 -3.95
CA ALA A 29 -15.57 2.24 -3.06
C ALA A 29 -16.66 3.18 -3.60
N ALA A 30 -16.56 3.56 -4.88
CA ALA A 30 -17.53 4.42 -5.54
C ALA A 30 -18.95 3.85 -5.51
N ARG A 31 -19.11 2.53 -5.75
CA ARG A 31 -20.41 1.83 -5.64
C ARG A 31 -21.04 1.87 -4.24
N ARG A 32 -20.28 2.26 -3.23
CA ARG A 32 -20.71 2.39 -1.82
C ARG A 32 -20.75 3.85 -1.35
N GLY A 33 -20.56 4.82 -2.26
CA GLY A 33 -20.54 6.24 -1.93
C GLY A 33 -19.23 6.72 -1.27
N TYR A 34 -18.14 5.96 -1.44
CA TYR A 34 -16.82 6.35 -0.95
C TYR A 34 -15.89 6.74 -2.10
N GLU A 35 -15.03 7.71 -1.85
CA GLU A 35 -13.86 8.01 -2.69
C GLU A 35 -12.66 7.18 -2.24
N LEU A 36 -11.84 6.74 -3.18
CA LEU A 36 -10.54 6.12 -2.89
C LEU A 36 -9.46 7.18 -3.14
N ASP A 37 -8.79 7.63 -2.09
CA ASP A 37 -7.60 8.46 -2.24
C ASP A 37 -6.36 7.61 -2.03
N VAL A 38 -5.48 7.64 -3.01
CA VAL A 38 -4.29 6.81 -3.05
C VAL A 38 -3.08 7.71 -2.97
N THR A 39 -2.26 7.50 -1.94
CA THR A 39 -0.96 8.16 -1.76
C THR A 39 0.14 7.11 -1.91
N SER A 40 1.14 7.41 -2.73
CA SER A 40 2.32 6.56 -2.89
C SER A 40 3.22 6.66 -1.67
N ILE A 41 3.77 5.53 -1.22
CA ILE A 41 4.77 5.44 -0.16
C ILE A 41 5.96 4.69 -0.76
N GLY A 42 7.00 5.43 -1.13
CA GLY A 42 8.21 4.91 -1.76
C GLY A 42 9.36 4.64 -0.80
N VAL A 43 10.55 4.54 -1.39
CA VAL A 43 11.81 4.45 -0.65
C VAL A 43 12.04 5.74 0.14
N ASP A 44 12.55 5.62 1.37
CA ASP A 44 12.81 6.72 2.31
C ASP A 44 11.56 7.46 2.85
N ASP A 45 10.37 7.21 2.29
CA ASP A 45 9.12 7.75 2.84
C ASP A 45 8.79 7.15 4.22
N GLY A 46 8.17 7.93 5.09
CA GLY A 46 7.69 7.48 6.39
C GLY A 46 6.32 6.82 6.34
N VAL A 47 6.03 5.97 7.33
CA VAL A 47 4.68 5.44 7.59
C VAL A 47 4.14 6.11 8.85
N LEU A 48 3.14 6.99 8.70
CA LEU A 48 2.53 7.72 9.82
C LEU A 48 1.26 7.00 10.32
N PRO A 49 1.17 6.64 11.63
CA PRO A 49 -0.02 6.04 12.19
C PRO A 49 -1.26 6.96 12.09
N GLY A 50 -2.43 6.36 11.81
CA GLY A 50 -3.73 7.07 11.80
C GLY A 50 -4.04 7.83 10.50
N GLU A 51 -3.09 7.92 9.56
CA GLU A 51 -3.27 8.61 8.29
C GLU A 51 -3.81 7.73 7.16
N ILE A 52 -3.67 6.41 7.26
CA ILE A 52 -4.01 5.45 6.21
C ILE A 52 -5.04 4.44 6.74
N ASP A 53 -6.07 4.17 5.94
CA ASP A 53 -7.11 3.18 6.25
C ASP A 53 -6.76 1.80 5.65
N LEU A 54 -6.03 1.78 4.53
CA LEU A 54 -5.56 0.57 3.85
C LEU A 54 -4.14 0.75 3.32
N TYR A 55 -3.22 -0.11 3.72
CA TYR A 55 -1.94 -0.29 3.03
C TYR A 55 -2.09 -1.35 1.93
N TYR A 56 -1.61 -1.02 0.74
CA TYR A 56 -1.57 -1.94 -0.39
C TYR A 56 -0.13 -2.10 -0.86
N VAL A 57 0.34 -3.33 -0.96
CA VAL A 57 1.65 -3.67 -1.52
C VAL A 57 1.49 -4.74 -2.58
N GLY A 58 2.02 -4.44 -3.76
CA GLY A 58 2.10 -5.36 -4.88
C GLY A 58 3.29 -6.28 -4.85
N GLY A 59 3.52 -6.93 -5.98
CA GLY A 59 4.73 -7.71 -6.22
C GLY A 59 5.54 -7.15 -7.39
N GLY A 60 6.86 -7.26 -7.24
CA GLY A 60 7.87 -6.82 -8.20
C GLY A 60 8.68 -7.97 -8.79
N GLN A 61 9.63 -7.67 -9.66
CA GLN A 61 10.66 -8.65 -10.04
C GLN A 61 11.58 -8.90 -8.84
N ASP A 62 12.22 -10.06 -8.75
CA ASP A 62 13.15 -10.40 -7.66
C ASP A 62 14.21 -9.30 -7.42
N ARG A 63 14.72 -8.70 -8.50
CA ARG A 63 15.67 -7.58 -8.43
C ARG A 63 15.08 -6.37 -7.70
N GLU A 64 13.86 -5.96 -8.07
CA GLU A 64 13.20 -4.78 -7.50
C GLU A 64 12.77 -5.04 -6.05
N GLN A 65 12.31 -6.26 -5.75
CA GLN A 65 12.04 -6.68 -4.37
C GLN A 65 13.30 -6.65 -3.50
N ALA A 66 14.42 -7.16 -4.01
CA ALA A 66 15.70 -7.11 -3.30
C ALA A 66 16.20 -5.67 -3.07
N LEU A 67 15.93 -4.76 -4.01
CA LEU A 67 16.29 -3.34 -3.88
C LEU A 67 15.52 -2.66 -2.74
N ILE A 68 14.22 -2.94 -2.59
CA ILE A 68 13.38 -2.30 -1.57
C ILE A 68 13.32 -3.04 -0.23
N ALA A 69 13.83 -4.29 -0.16
CA ALA A 69 13.75 -5.14 1.03
C ALA A 69 14.30 -4.49 2.33
N PRO A 70 15.46 -3.79 2.34
CA PRO A 70 15.95 -3.15 3.56
C PRO A 70 15.02 -2.04 4.06
N ASP A 71 14.41 -1.31 3.13
CA ASP A 71 13.56 -0.15 3.44
C ASP A 71 12.17 -0.57 3.92
N ILE A 72 11.55 -1.58 3.31
CA ILE A 72 10.28 -2.13 3.83
C ILE A 72 10.47 -2.81 5.19
N ALA A 73 11.63 -3.44 5.44
CA ALA A 73 11.96 -3.98 6.75
C ALA A 73 12.08 -2.86 7.81
N ALA A 74 12.69 -1.72 7.45
CA ALA A 74 12.78 -0.56 8.34
C ALA A 74 11.41 0.07 8.65
N LYS A 75 10.45 0.02 7.71
CA LYS A 75 9.05 0.45 7.92
C LYS A 75 8.21 -0.55 8.73
N GLY A 76 8.73 -1.75 9.02
CA GLY A 76 7.96 -2.87 9.57
C GLY A 76 7.28 -2.59 10.91
N SER A 77 7.96 -1.91 11.84
CA SER A 77 7.36 -1.55 13.14
C SER A 77 6.19 -0.56 12.99
N ALA A 78 6.37 0.48 12.17
CA ALA A 78 5.34 1.48 11.91
C ALA A 78 4.11 0.89 11.21
N LEU A 79 4.32 -0.04 10.25
CA LEU A 79 3.24 -0.77 9.60
C LEU A 79 2.49 -1.67 10.60
N ALA A 80 3.21 -2.37 11.48
CA ALA A 80 2.60 -3.20 12.51
C ALA A 80 1.76 -2.38 13.49
N GLU A 81 2.25 -1.21 13.92
CA GLU A 81 1.51 -0.27 14.76
C GLU A 81 0.26 0.27 14.05
N ALA A 82 0.35 0.63 12.77
CA ALA A 82 -0.79 1.10 12.00
C ALA A 82 -1.89 0.02 11.86
N VAL A 83 -1.51 -1.23 11.61
CA VAL A 83 -2.45 -2.36 11.56
C VAL A 83 -3.08 -2.63 12.93
N ALA A 84 -2.29 -2.58 14.01
CA ALA A 84 -2.81 -2.68 15.37
C ALA A 84 -3.79 -1.54 15.72
N GLY A 85 -3.61 -0.36 15.11
CA GLY A 85 -4.50 0.79 15.19
C GLY A 85 -5.76 0.71 14.32
N GLY A 86 -5.94 -0.37 13.54
CA GLY A 86 -7.14 -0.63 12.75
C GLY A 86 -6.99 -0.42 11.24
N ALA A 87 -5.80 -0.10 10.74
CA ALA A 87 -5.55 -0.07 9.29
C ALA A 87 -5.59 -1.50 8.71
N ALA A 88 -6.15 -1.65 7.51
CA ALA A 88 -6.06 -2.89 6.76
C ALA A 88 -4.73 -2.99 6.00
N LEU A 89 -4.27 -4.21 5.72
CA LEU A 89 -3.13 -4.48 4.86
C LEU A 89 -3.53 -5.53 3.81
N LEU A 90 -3.30 -5.22 2.54
CA LEU A 90 -3.41 -6.16 1.42
C LEU A 90 -2.04 -6.29 0.76
N ALA A 91 -1.45 -7.48 0.84
CA ALA A 91 -0.19 -7.82 0.18
C ALA A 91 -0.43 -8.87 -0.90
N VAL A 92 0.15 -8.67 -2.09
CA VAL A 92 -0.01 -9.55 -3.25
C VAL A 92 1.36 -9.98 -3.77
N CYS A 93 1.66 -11.28 -3.64
CA CYS A 93 2.98 -11.83 -3.97
C CYS A 93 4.09 -11.14 -3.13
N GLY A 94 5.36 -11.33 -3.52
CA GLY A 94 6.55 -10.75 -2.90
C GLY A 94 6.79 -11.20 -1.47
#